data_AF-A0AAJ2GSS5-F1
#
_entry.id   AF-A0AAJ2GSS5-F1
#
_cell.length_a   1.000
_cell.length_b   1.000
_cell.length_c   1.000
_cell.angle_alpha   90.00
_cell.angle_beta   90.00
_cell.angle_gamma   90.00
#
_symmetry.space_group_name_H-M   'P 1'
#
loop_
_entity.id
_entity.type
_entity.pdbx_description
1 polymer ?
#
loop_
_entity_poly.entity_id
_entity_poly.type
_entity_poly.pdbx_seq_one_letter_code
_entity_poly.pdbx_strand_id
1 'polypeptide(L)'
;MLTNIVTPPSATIGTICAYVGTYCAWTGCEVPAHFSSMEPLATNLRKQARLLGLSNAEVARRAGLTDRRYGNYVTGDREPDLATLLRICEALQTTPNDLLGIRQATDQDAVGKQLRRLLEIAGAMRPGDLQLLIIQAEAIVAARAADAG
;
A
#
# COMPACT_ATOMS: atom_id res chain seq x y z
N MET A 1 -10.76 46.48 29.65
CA MET A 1 -11.30 45.84 28.44
C MET A 1 -10.96 44.36 28.51
N LEU A 2 -11.90 43.55 29.00
CA LEU A 2 -11.78 42.11 29.15
C LEU A 2 -12.44 41.44 27.94
N THR A 3 -11.66 40.80 27.08
CA THR A 3 -12.19 39.96 26.00
C THR A 3 -12.56 38.59 26.56
N ASN A 4 -13.85 38.29 26.50
CA ASN A 4 -14.48 37.06 26.94
C ASN A 4 -13.94 35.86 26.14
N ILE A 5 -13.41 34.86 26.85
CA ILE A 5 -13.12 33.54 26.27
C ILE A 5 -14.43 32.75 26.32
N VAL A 6 -15.07 32.57 25.17
CA VAL A 6 -16.23 31.67 25.03
C VAL A 6 -15.69 30.25 24.85
N THR A 7 -15.87 29.41 25.85
CA THR A 7 -15.67 27.95 25.75
C THR A 7 -16.88 27.32 25.03
N PRO A 8 -16.70 26.48 24.01
CA PRO A 8 -17.82 25.80 23.37
C PRO A 8 -18.34 24.62 24.21
N PRO A 9 -19.66 24.35 24.19
CA PRO A 9 -20.28 23.27 24.93
C PRO A 9 -20.03 21.90 24.28
N SER A 10 -20.04 20.87 25.13
CA SER A 10 -19.93 19.44 24.85
C SER A 10 -20.50 19.00 23.50
N ALA A 11 -19.63 18.50 22.63
CA ALA A 11 -20.01 17.83 21.39
C ALA A 11 -20.79 16.56 21.69
N THR A 12 -22.11 16.62 21.49
CA THR A 12 -22.95 15.44 21.44
C THR A 12 -22.88 14.90 20.02
N ILE A 13 -22.46 13.64 19.90
CA ILE A 13 -22.40 12.89 18.65
C ILE A 13 -23.80 12.94 18.01
N GLY A 14 -23.96 13.56 16.84
CA GLY A 14 -25.22 13.44 16.10
C GLY A 14 -25.67 14.57 15.17
N THR A 15 -24.87 15.60 14.86
CA THR A 15 -25.28 16.61 13.87
C THR A 15 -24.61 16.32 12.53
N ILE A 16 -25.33 15.65 11.63
CA ILE A 16 -24.98 15.61 10.21
C ILE A 16 -25.13 17.05 9.70
N CYS A 17 -24.02 17.65 9.28
CA CYS A 17 -23.97 19.02 8.76
C CYS A 17 -24.83 19.10 7.50
N ALA A 18 -25.88 19.92 7.52
CA ALA A 18 -26.74 20.15 6.37
C ALA A 18 -25.94 20.83 5.26
N TYR A 19 -25.75 20.10 4.16
CA TYR A 19 -25.01 20.52 2.98
C TYR A 19 -25.84 21.56 2.20
N VAL A 20 -25.44 22.84 2.24
CA VAL A 20 -26.01 23.90 1.40
C VAL A 20 -24.89 24.48 0.53
N GLY A 21 -24.62 23.85 -0.60
CA GLY A 21 -23.67 24.35 -1.62
C GLY A 21 -22.19 24.17 -1.27
N THR A 22 -21.34 25.02 -1.86
CA THR A 22 -19.89 24.78 -2.06
C THR A 22 -18.94 25.50 -1.11
N TYR A 23 -19.41 26.10 -0.01
CA TYR A 23 -18.53 26.78 0.95
C TYR A 23 -18.89 26.44 2.39
N CYS A 24 -17.90 25.97 3.16
CA CYS A 24 -17.97 25.84 4.61
C CYS A 24 -17.10 26.94 5.23
N ALA A 25 -17.70 27.87 5.96
CA ALA A 25 -17.07 29.11 6.42
C ALA A 25 -16.31 28.99 7.77
N TRP A 26 -15.85 27.79 8.15
CA TRP A 26 -15.06 27.58 9.35
C TRP A 26 -13.62 27.18 9.01
N THR A 27 -12.66 28.02 9.42
CA THR A 27 -11.23 27.73 9.39
C THR A 27 -10.94 26.46 10.20
N GLY A 28 -10.67 25.34 9.52
CA GLY A 28 -10.15 24.13 10.16
C GLY A 28 -10.82 22.80 9.81
N CYS A 29 -11.76 22.73 8.86
CA CYS A 29 -12.22 21.44 8.35
C CYS A 29 -11.36 21.01 7.15
N GLU A 30 -10.40 20.10 7.39
CA GLU A 30 -9.77 19.33 6.32
C GLU A 30 -10.84 18.46 5.69
N VAL A 31 -11.32 18.84 4.50
CA VAL A 31 -12.26 18.05 3.72
C VAL A 31 -11.50 16.81 3.27
N PRO A 32 -11.87 15.58 3.68
CA PRO A 32 -11.21 14.40 3.13
C PRO A 32 -11.52 14.37 1.63
N ALA A 33 -10.47 14.59 0.84
CA ALA A 33 -10.55 14.49 -0.60
C ALA A 33 -11.09 13.09 -0.93
N HIS A 34 -12.19 13.08 -1.69
CA HIS A 34 -12.66 12.01 -2.57
C HIS A 34 -11.95 10.65 -2.38
N PHE A 35 -12.69 9.64 -1.91
CA PHE A 35 -12.26 8.24 -1.82
C PHE A 35 -12.04 7.69 -3.25
N SER A 36 -10.94 8.10 -3.89
CA SER A 36 -10.55 7.65 -5.23
C SER A 36 -9.99 6.23 -5.12
N SER A 37 -10.37 5.38 -6.07
CA SER A 37 -10.01 3.96 -6.15
C SER A 37 -8.50 3.66 -6.23
N MET A 38 -7.61 4.67 -6.19
CA MET A 38 -6.14 4.56 -6.29
C MET A 38 -5.38 5.13 -5.08
N GLU A 39 -6.04 5.32 -3.94
CA GLU A 39 -5.41 5.77 -2.70
C GLU A 39 -4.22 4.89 -2.20
N PRO A 40 -4.23 3.54 -2.37
CA PRO A 40 -3.10 2.70 -2.01
C PRO A 40 -1.83 3.01 -2.83
N LEU A 41 -1.98 3.20 -4.14
CA LEU A 41 -0.87 3.53 -5.04
C LEU A 41 -0.27 4.89 -4.69
N ALA A 42 -1.13 5.91 -4.50
CA ALA A 42 -0.72 7.25 -4.10
C ALA A 42 0.07 7.24 -2.78
N THR A 43 -0.39 6.46 -1.79
CA THR A 43 0.27 6.33 -0.49
C THR A 43 1.63 5.66 -0.61
N ASN A 44 1.74 4.57 -1.37
CA ASN A 44 3.00 3.86 -1.58
C ASN A 44 4.01 4.70 -2.37
N LEU A 45 3.58 5.49 -3.36
CA LEU A 45 4.45 6.42 -4.09
C LEU A 45 5.11 7.43 -3.14
N ARG A 46 4.31 8.07 -2.27
CA ARG A 46 4.83 9.04 -1.27
C ARG A 46 5.79 8.38 -0.30
N LYS A 47 5.48 7.15 0.12
CA LYS A 47 6.32 6.37 1.03
C LYS A 47 7.68 6.07 0.41
N GLN A 48 7.70 5.56 -0.82
CA GLN A 48 8.96 5.23 -1.51
C GLN A 48 9.79 6.47 -1.82
N ALA A 49 9.17 7.56 -2.30
CA ALA A 49 9.87 8.81 -2.55
C ALA A 49 10.56 9.34 -1.27
N ARG A 50 9.89 9.23 -0.11
CA ARG A 50 10.44 9.62 1.20
C ARG A 50 11.60 8.72 1.63
N LEU A 51 11.50 7.42 1.43
CA LEU A 51 12.56 6.47 1.76
C LEU A 51 13.86 6.75 0.98
N LEU A 52 13.72 7.19 -0.28
CA LEU A 52 14.85 7.57 -1.13
C LEU A 52 15.29 9.03 -0.95
N GLY A 53 14.59 9.82 -0.12
CA GLY A 53 14.87 11.25 0.05
C GLY A 53 14.63 12.08 -1.22
N LEU A 54 13.80 11.60 -2.15
CA LEU A 54 13.53 12.25 -3.42
C LEU A 54 12.30 13.16 -3.32
N SER A 55 12.40 14.34 -3.94
CA SER A 55 11.23 15.22 -4.11
C SER A 55 10.35 14.72 -5.26
N ASN A 56 9.07 15.07 -5.24
CA ASN A 56 8.13 14.71 -6.31
C ASN A 56 8.60 15.19 -7.70
N ALA A 57 9.20 16.38 -7.77
CA ALA A 57 9.78 16.91 -9.01
C ALA A 57 10.98 16.08 -9.50
N GLU A 58 11.81 15.59 -8.58
CA GLU A 58 12.95 14.72 -8.93
C GLU A 58 12.48 13.35 -9.43
N VAL A 59 11.46 12.77 -8.79
CA VAL A 59 10.86 11.51 -9.28
C VAL A 59 10.22 11.71 -10.66
N ALA A 60 9.50 12.81 -10.88
CA ALA A 60 8.91 13.13 -12.18
C ALA A 60 9.98 13.26 -13.27
N ARG A 61 11.09 13.97 -12.99
CA ARG A 61 12.24 14.09 -13.90
C ARG A 61 12.83 12.73 -14.27
N ARG A 62 13.10 11.88 -13.27
CA ARG A 62 13.66 10.54 -13.49
C ARG A 62 12.73 9.64 -14.29
N ALA A 63 11.43 9.73 -14.03
CA ALA A 63 10.42 9.00 -14.78
C ALA A 63 10.16 9.61 -16.17
N GLY A 64 10.74 10.77 -16.50
CA GLY A 64 10.50 11.52 -17.75
C GLY A 64 9.05 12.02 -17.90
N LEU A 65 8.44 12.43 -16.79
CA LEU A 65 7.09 12.96 -16.68
C LEU A 65 7.13 14.44 -16.28
N THR A 66 6.04 15.16 -16.53
CA THR A 66 5.87 16.51 -16.00
C THR A 66 5.43 16.47 -14.54
N ASP A 67 5.89 17.45 -13.75
CA ASP A 67 5.54 17.57 -12.32
C ASP A 67 4.03 17.53 -12.07
N ARG A 68 3.26 18.24 -12.91
CA ARG A 68 1.79 18.23 -12.86
C ARG A 68 1.21 16.84 -13.08
N ARG A 69 1.73 16.08 -14.05
CA ARG A 69 1.23 14.74 -14.37
C ARG A 69 1.52 13.77 -13.23
N TYR A 70 2.72 13.84 -12.67
CA TYR A 70 3.09 13.06 -11.49
C TYR A 70 2.24 13.45 -10.25
N GLY A 71 1.97 14.73 -10.05
CA GLY A 71 1.10 15.25 -8.99
C GLY A 71 -0.29 14.59 -8.98
N ASN A 72 -0.93 14.44 -10.15
CA ASN A 72 -2.23 13.79 -10.27
C ASN A 72 -2.22 12.31 -9.85
N TYR A 73 -1.08 11.62 -9.99
CA TYR A 73 -0.94 10.22 -9.54
C TYR A 73 -0.70 10.16 -8.04
N VAL A 74 0.08 11.10 -7.51
CA VAL A 74 0.35 11.21 -6.07
C VAL A 74 -0.90 11.62 -5.31
N THR A 75 -1.84 12.38 -5.89
CA THR A 75 -3.12 12.71 -5.26
C THR A 75 -4.17 11.60 -5.42
N GLY A 76 -3.97 10.66 -6.34
CA GLY A 76 -4.95 9.62 -6.65
C GLY A 76 -6.08 10.09 -7.58
N ASP A 77 -5.93 11.24 -8.22
CA ASP A 77 -6.92 11.81 -9.15
C ASP A 77 -6.93 11.10 -10.51
N ARG A 78 -5.79 10.50 -10.90
CA ARG A 78 -5.65 9.78 -12.16
C ARG A 78 -4.91 8.46 -11.98
N GLU A 79 -5.29 7.50 -12.81
CA GLU A 79 -4.61 6.22 -12.92
C GLU A 79 -3.49 6.31 -13.98
N PRO A 80 -2.26 5.88 -13.66
CA PRO A 80 -1.19 5.78 -14.65
C PRO A 80 -1.41 4.59 -15.57
N ASP A 81 -1.13 4.78 -16.86
CA ASP A 81 -0.99 3.66 -17.81
C ASP A 81 0.17 2.74 -17.40
N LEU A 82 0.14 1.47 -17.79
CA LEU A 82 1.15 0.45 -17.46
C LEU A 82 2.56 0.92 -17.84
N ALA A 83 2.74 1.51 -19.02
CA ALA A 83 4.04 2.04 -19.43
C ALA A 83 4.52 3.19 -18.52
N THR A 84 3.60 4.01 -18.02
CA THR A 84 3.92 5.10 -17.10
C THR A 84 4.25 4.56 -15.71
N LEU A 85 3.51 3.55 -15.26
CA LEU A 85 3.77 2.87 -13.98
C LEU A 85 5.17 2.28 -13.96
N LEU A 86 5.58 1.53 -14.99
CA LEU A 86 6.92 0.94 -15.09
C LEU A 86 8.03 1.99 -15.03
N ARG A 87 7.87 3.12 -15.71
CA ARG A 87 8.84 4.24 -15.65
C ARG A 87 8.97 4.84 -14.25
N ILE A 88 7.86 4.92 -13.52
CA ILE A 88 7.86 5.38 -12.13
C ILE A 88 8.52 4.33 -11.23
N CYS A 89 8.26 3.04 -11.44
CA CYS A 89 8.92 1.93 -10.75
C CYS A 89 10.44 1.97 -10.93
N GLU A 90 10.91 2.18 -12.16
CA GLU A 90 12.34 2.32 -12.47
C GLU A 90 12.95 3.53 -11.74
N ALA A 91 12.26 4.68 -11.76
CA ALA A 91 12.71 5.90 -11.07
C ALA A 91 12.80 5.73 -9.54
N LEU A 92 11.92 4.91 -8.96
CA LEU A 92 11.83 4.62 -7.53
C LEU A 92 12.52 3.31 -7.14
N GLN A 93 13.21 2.63 -8.06
CA GLN A 93 13.90 1.35 -7.83
C GLN A 93 13.02 0.31 -7.10
N THR A 94 11.74 0.24 -7.48
CA THR A 94 10.74 -0.62 -6.82
C THR A 94 9.99 -1.47 -7.82
N THR A 95 9.22 -2.45 -7.35
CA THR A 95 8.40 -3.28 -8.23
C THR A 95 6.96 -2.74 -8.31
N PRO A 96 6.26 -2.95 -9.43
CA PRO A 96 4.83 -2.62 -9.53
C PRO A 96 4.00 -3.26 -8.40
N ASN A 97 4.35 -4.48 -7.99
CA ASN A 97 3.68 -5.19 -6.90
C ASN A 97 3.79 -4.43 -5.57
N ASP A 98 4.96 -3.89 -5.26
CA ASP A 98 5.19 -3.10 -4.05
C ASP A 98 4.42 -1.77 -4.07
N LEU A 99 4.34 -1.11 -5.24
CA LEU A 99 3.60 0.15 -5.39
C LEU A 99 2.09 -0.04 -5.34
N LEU A 100 1.58 -1.11 -5.96
CA LEU A 100 0.16 -1.43 -5.94
C LEU A 100 -0.27 -2.06 -4.61
N GLY A 101 0.68 -2.38 -3.73
CA GLY A 101 0.38 -3.08 -2.48
C GLY A 101 -0.05 -4.53 -2.68
N ILE A 102 0.21 -5.10 -3.87
CA ILE A 102 0.07 -6.52 -4.16
C ILE A 102 1.28 -7.22 -3.56
N ARG A 103 1.37 -7.18 -2.24
CA ARG A 103 2.27 -8.06 -1.51
C ARG A 103 1.52 -9.37 -1.37
N GLN A 104 2.14 -10.49 -1.77
CA GLN A 104 1.56 -11.76 -1.39
C GLN A 104 1.45 -11.75 0.14
N ALA A 105 0.26 -11.99 0.69
CA ALA A 105 0.04 -12.00 2.14
C ALA A 105 1.04 -12.92 2.86
N THR A 106 1.57 -13.89 2.11
CA THR A 106 2.64 -14.84 2.41
C THR A 106 4.05 -14.26 2.56
N ASP A 107 4.29 -12.95 2.66
CA ASP A 107 5.64 -12.41 2.94
C ASP A 107 5.77 -11.83 4.36
N GLN A 108 4.67 -11.46 4.99
CA GLN A 108 4.65 -10.78 6.30
C GLN A 108 3.97 -11.64 7.38
N ASP A 109 3.19 -12.64 7.00
CA ASP A 109 2.57 -13.59 7.92
C ASP A 109 3.55 -14.71 8.33
N ALA A 110 3.23 -15.40 9.43
CA ALA A 110 4.08 -16.47 9.96
C ALA A 110 4.29 -17.61 8.96
N VAL A 111 3.24 -17.94 8.20
CA VAL A 111 3.27 -18.97 7.14
C VAL A 111 4.24 -18.58 6.03
N GLY A 112 4.23 -17.31 5.64
CA GLY A 112 5.16 -16.76 4.68
C GLY A 112 6.63 -16.90 5.03
N LYS A 113 6.97 -16.57 6.27
CA LYS A 113 8.32 -16.76 6.80
C LYS A 113 8.74 -18.23 6.77
N GLN A 114 7.82 -19.14 7.11
CA GLN A 114 8.09 -20.58 7.05
C GLN A 114 8.31 -21.06 5.61
N LEU A 115 7.50 -20.60 4.66
CA LEU A 115 7.63 -20.95 3.25
C LEU A 115 8.95 -20.46 2.67
N ARG A 116 9.32 -19.21 2.95
CA ARG A 116 10.61 -18.64 2.52
C ARG A 116 11.78 -19.46 3.07
N ARG A 117 11.73 -19.80 4.36
CA ARG A 117 12.75 -20.63 4.99
C ARG A 117 12.82 -22.03 4.35
N LEU A 118 11.67 -22.62 4.01
CA LEU A 118 11.60 -23.90 3.33
C LEU A 118 12.24 -23.84 1.95
N LEU A 119 11.93 -22.82 1.15
CA LEU A 119 12.49 -22.63 -0.19
C LEU A 119 14.02 -22.44 -0.15
N GLU A 120 14.53 -21.67 0.81
CA GLU A 120 15.97 -21.49 1.02
C GLU A 120 16.69 -22.83 1.29
N ILE A 121 16.13 -23.66 2.19
CA ILE A 121 16.70 -24.96 2.53
C ILE A 121 16.58 -25.91 1.34
N ALA A 122 15.41 -25.93 0.69
CA ALA A 122 15.13 -26.80 -0.44
C ALA A 122 16.06 -26.53 -1.64
N GLY A 123 16.41 -25.27 -1.88
CA GLY A 123 17.37 -24.89 -2.94
C GLY A 123 18.79 -25.42 -2.72
N ALA A 124 19.17 -25.75 -1.49
CA ALA A 124 20.49 -26.28 -1.14
C ALA A 124 20.53 -27.82 -1.07
N MET A 125 19.39 -28.51 -1.21
CA MET A 125 19.31 -29.96 -1.08
C MET A 125 19.80 -30.69 -2.32
N ARG A 126 20.33 -31.90 -2.11
CA ARG A 126 20.58 -32.84 -3.21
C ARG A 126 19.24 -33.32 -3.77
N PRO A 127 19.18 -33.74 -5.04
CA PRO A 127 17.93 -34.20 -5.66
C PRO A 127 17.19 -35.30 -4.87
N GLY A 128 17.93 -36.26 -4.30
CA GLY A 128 17.35 -37.33 -3.48
C GLY A 128 16.78 -36.85 -2.14
N ASP A 129 17.41 -35.88 -1.50
CA ASP A 129 16.94 -35.32 -0.22
C ASP A 129 15.65 -34.49 -0.43
N LEU A 130 15.60 -33.74 -1.55
CA LEU A 130 14.39 -33.00 -1.95
C LEU A 130 13.22 -33.95 -2.25
N GLN A 131 13.49 -35.07 -2.93
CA GLN A 131 12.46 -36.06 -3.21
C GLN A 131 11.92 -36.69 -1.93
N LEU A 132 12.77 -36.98 -0.95
CA LEU A 132 12.35 -37.47 0.35
C LEU A 132 11.47 -36.44 1.09
N LEU A 133 11.83 -35.16 1.04
CA LEU A 133 11.02 -34.08 1.62
C LEU A 133 9.61 -34.03 1.00
N ILE A 134 9.50 -34.17 -0.33
CA ILE A 134 8.21 -34.19 -1.03
C ILE A 134 7.34 -35.34 -0.52
N ILE A 135 7.89 -36.56 -0.46
CA ILE A 135 7.17 -37.74 0.03
C ILE A 135 6.66 -37.51 1.46
N GLN A 136 7.49 -36.94 2.33
CA GLN A 136 7.09 -36.64 3.70
C GLN A 136 5.99 -35.58 3.77
N ALA A 137 6.07 -34.52 2.96
CA ALA A 137 5.05 -33.49 2.90
C ALA A 137 3.70 -34.06 2.41
N GLU A 138 3.72 -34.91 1.37
CA GLU A 138 2.53 -35.60 0.86
C GLU A 138 1.89 -36.50 1.91
N ALA A 139 2.70 -37.28 2.64
CA ALA A 139 2.20 -38.15 3.72
C ALA A 139 1.51 -37.36 4.84
N ILE A 140 2.04 -36.19 5.21
CA ILE A 140 1.43 -35.31 6.22
C ILE A 140 0.06 -34.80 5.74
N VAL A 141 -0.05 -34.40 4.47
CA VAL A 141 -1.32 -33.93 3.90
C VAL A 141 -2.35 -35.06 3.86
N ALA A 142 -1.94 -36.25 3.42
CA ALA A 142 -2.81 -37.42 3.36
C ALA A 142 -3.31 -37.83 4.76
N ALA A 143 -2.45 -37.83 5.77
CA ALA A 143 -2.82 -38.15 7.15
C ALA A 143 -3.88 -37.18 7.71
N ARG A 144 -3.69 -35.86 7.50
CA ARG A 144 -4.67 -34.86 7.95
C ARG A 144 -6.02 -34.97 7.26
N ALA A 145 -6.05 -35.38 6.00
CA ALA A 145 -7.30 -35.62 5.28
C ALA A 145 -8.05 -36.84 5.84
N ALA A 146 -7.34 -37.88 6.27
CA ALA A 146 -7.92 -39.06 6.90
C ALA A 146 -8.48 -38.75 8.30
N ASP A 147 -7.83 -37.88 9.07
CA ASP A 147 -8.28 -37.47 10.41
C ASP A 147 -9.54 -36.57 10.40
N ALA A 148 -9.90 -36.01 9.24
CA ALA A 148 -11.00 -35.06 9.09
C ALA A 148 -12.33 -35.68 8.58
N GLY A 149 -12.35 -36.99 8.27
CA GLY A 149 -13.51 -37.74 7.79
C GLY A 149 -14.00 -38.77 8.79
#